data_AF-A0A7C6VR81-F1
#
_entry.id   AF-A0A7C6VR81-F1
#
_cell.length_a   1.000
_cell.length_b   1.000
_cell.length_c   1.000
_cell.angle_alpha   90.00
_cell.angle_beta   90.00
_cell.angle_gamma   90.00
#
_symmetry.space_group_name_H-M   'P 1'
#
loop_
_entity.id
_entity.type
_entity.pdbx_description
1 polymer ?
#
loop_
_entity_poly.entity_id
_entity_poly.type
_entity_poly.pdbx_seq_one_letter_code
_entity_poly.pdbx_strand_id
1 'polypeptide(L)' 'MVQADDLQAAAEALFERAAASFIRAAEAGRHDSYFAGQLQALVELGLIDAARVEPILRPGAHGLCGCGI' A
#
# COMPACT_ATOMS: atom_id res chain seq x y z
N MET A 1 -2.49 -22.08 16.87
CA MET A 1 -1.69 -20.86 16.69
C MET A 1 -1.17 -20.70 15.25
N VAL A 2 -0.89 -21.77 14.50
CA VAL A 2 -0.42 -21.74 13.08
C VAL A 2 -1.23 -20.81 12.14
N GLN A 3 -2.55 -20.76 12.30
CA GLN A 3 -3.43 -20.05 11.35
C GLN A 3 -3.30 -18.51 11.40
N ALA A 4 -2.88 -17.94 12.53
CA ALA A 4 -2.68 -16.49 12.66
C ALA A 4 -1.35 -16.06 12.04
N ASP A 5 -0.31 -16.89 12.15
CA ASP A 5 1.01 -16.62 11.59
C ASP A 5 0.99 -16.68 10.06
N ASP A 6 0.29 -17.67 9.50
CA ASP A 6 0.12 -17.80 8.04
C ASP A 6 -0.67 -16.62 7.44
N LEU A 7 -1.70 -16.15 8.16
CA LEU A 7 -2.48 -14.98 7.75
C LEU A 7 -1.63 -13.71 7.78
N GLN A 8 -0.84 -13.51 8.83
CA GLN A 8 0.06 -12.35 8.92
C GLN A 8 1.12 -12.39 7.81
N ALA A 9 1.73 -13.55 7.55
CA ALA A 9 2.71 -13.69 6.48
C ALA A 9 2.10 -13.40 5.09
N ALA A 10 0.88 -13.85 4.84
CA ALA A 10 0.16 -13.55 3.62
C ALA A 10 -0.17 -12.05 3.48
N ALA A 11 -0.55 -11.39 4.58
CA ALA A 11 -0.83 -9.96 4.61
C ALA A 11 0.42 -9.14 4.30
N GLU A 12 1.58 -9.49 4.87
CA GLU A 12 2.86 -8.83 4.60
C GLU A 12 3.25 -8.98 3.12
N ALA A 13 3.15 -10.19 2.57
CA ALA A 13 3.45 -10.43 1.16
C ALA A 13 2.52 -9.62 0.22
N LEU A 14 1.24 -9.51 0.58
CA LEU A 14 0.29 -8.71 -0.18
C LEU A 14 0.59 -7.22 -0.06
N PHE A 15 0.92 -6.73 1.14
CA PHE A 15 1.36 -5.37 1.39
C PHE A 15 2.56 -5.00 0.51
N GLU A 16 3.63 -5.79 0.53
CA GLU A 16 4.85 -5.53 -0.26
C GLU A 16 4.54 -5.44 -1.75
N ARG A 17 3.71 -6.37 -2.27
CA ARG A 17 3.34 -6.41 -3.68
C ARG A 17 2.49 -5.21 -4.09
N ALA A 18 1.48 -4.86 -3.28
CA ALA A 18 0.59 -3.74 -3.53
C ALA A 18 1.35 -2.41 -3.45
N ALA A 19 2.18 -2.24 -2.42
CA ALA A 19 3.04 -1.08 -2.23
C ALA A 19 3.98 -0.87 -3.43
N ALA A 20 4.74 -1.90 -3.81
CA ALA A 20 5.67 -1.80 -4.94
C ALA A 20 4.95 -1.48 -6.27
N SER A 21 3.74 -2.02 -6.47
CA SER A 21 2.97 -1.76 -7.68
C SER A 21 2.37 -0.37 -7.71
N PHE A 22 1.86 0.11 -6.57
CA PHE A 22 1.38 1.48 -6.42
C PHE A 22 2.51 2.50 -6.64
N ILE A 23 3.67 2.28 -6.02
CA ILE A 23 4.86 3.15 -6.19
C ILE A 23 5.26 3.23 -7.66
N ARG A 24 5.40 2.08 -8.36
CA ARG A 24 5.71 2.08 -9.80
C ARG A 24 4.67 2.82 -10.65
N ALA A 25 3.38 2.71 -10.30
CA ALA A 25 2.33 3.45 -10.99
C ALA A 25 2.46 4.97 -10.75
N ALA A 26 2.71 5.36 -9.50
CA ALA A 26 2.92 6.75 -9.11
C ALA A 26 4.18 7.36 -9.77
N GLU A 27 5.26 6.58 -9.88
CA GLU A 27 6.46 6.96 -10.63
C GLU A 27 6.18 7.11 -12.13
N ALA A 28 5.24 6.34 -12.67
CA ALA A 28 4.76 6.54 -14.03
C ALA A 28 3.73 7.68 -14.18
N GLY A 29 3.55 8.51 -13.15
CA GLY A 29 2.60 9.63 -13.13
C GLY A 29 1.13 9.21 -13.06
N ARG A 30 0.84 7.98 -12.64
CA ARG A 30 -0.53 7.44 -12.56
C ARG A 30 -0.89 7.13 -11.11
N HIS A 31 -2.14 7.39 -10.76
CA HIS A 31 -2.71 6.89 -9.52
C HIS A 31 -3.39 5.54 -9.78
N ASP A 32 -3.00 4.51 -9.04
CA ASP A 32 -3.60 3.19 -9.12
C ASP A 32 -4.56 2.97 -7.94
N SER A 33 -5.85 3.19 -8.19
CA SER A 33 -6.90 3.05 -7.17
C SER A 33 -7.08 1.62 -6.70
N TYR A 34 -6.70 0.63 -7.51
CA TYR A 34 -6.80 -0.78 -7.14
C TYR A 34 -5.76 -1.11 -6.06
N PHE A 35 -4.49 -0.76 -6.27
CA PHE A 35 -3.47 -0.98 -5.25
C PHE A 35 -3.63 -0.07 -4.03
N ALA A 36 -4.13 1.16 -4.21
CA ALA A 36 -4.48 2.02 -3.08
C ALA A 36 -5.57 1.40 -2.19
N GLY A 37 -6.64 0.87 -2.81
CA GLY A 37 -7.71 0.19 -2.09
C GLY A 37 -7.24 -1.09 -1.39
N GLN A 38 -6.33 -1.86 -1.99
CA GLN A 38 -5.73 -3.03 -1.33
C GLN A 38 -4.96 -2.66 -0.06
N LEU A 39 -4.14 -1.60 -0.12
CA LEU A 39 -3.37 -1.14 1.03
C LEU A 39 -4.30 -0.64 2.14
N GLN A 40 -5.38 0.07 1.80
CA GLN A 40 -6.40 0.51 2.76
C GLN A 40 -7.13 -0.68 3.39
N ALA A 41 -7.53 -1.68 2.61
CA ALA A 41 -8.21 -2.87 3.13
C ALA A 41 -7.35 -3.64 4.14
N LEU A 42 -6.03 -3.73 3.93
CA LEU A 42 -5.10 -4.36 4.88
C LEU A 42 -5.06 -3.62 6.23
N VAL A 43 -5.20 -2.28 6.22
CA VAL A 43 -5.29 -1.46 7.43
C VAL A 43 -6.63 -1.65 8.12
N GLU A 44 -7.73 -1.60 7.37
CA GLU A 44 -9.09 -1.76 7.91
C GLU A 44 -9.31 -3.13 8.57
N LEU A 45 -8.68 -4.18 8.03
CA LEU A 45 -8.69 -5.53 8.60
C LEU A 45 -7.75 -5.69 9.80
N GLY A 46 -6.97 -4.65 10.14
CA GLY A 46 -5.99 -4.69 11.23
C GLY A 46 -4.79 -5.62 10.97
N LEU A 47 -4.53 -5.94 9.70
CA LEU A 47 -3.45 -6.85 9.30
C LEU A 47 -2.12 -6.11 9.10
N ILE A 48 -2.18 -4.83 8.74
CA ILE A 48 -1.02 -3.97 8.56
C ILE A 48 -1.28 -2.62 9.25
N ASP A 49 -0.25 -2.08 9.89
CA ASP A 49 -0.32 -0.78 10.56
C ASP A 49 -0.54 0.37 9.54
N ALA A 50 -1.46 1.27 9.85
CA ALA A 50 -1.71 2.48 9.08
C ALA A 50 -0.44 3.32 8.86
N ALA A 51 0.45 3.39 9.85
CA ALA A 51 1.71 4.14 9.78
C ALA A 51 2.66 3.60 8.69
N ARG A 52 2.50 2.35 8.25
CA ARG A 52 3.26 1.77 7.13
C ARG A 52 2.64 2.09 5.77
N VAL A 53 1.33 2.30 5.71
CA VAL A 53 0.57 2.56 4.47
C VAL A 53 0.50 4.05 4.16
N GLU A 54 0.33 4.90 5.17
CA GLU A 54 0.19 6.35 5.01
C GLU A 54 1.31 6.98 4.14
N PRO A 55 2.61 6.67 4.34
CA PRO A 55 3.68 7.25 3.52
C PRO A 55 3.61 6.83 2.05
N ILE A 56 3.02 5.67 1.76
CA ILE A 56 2.88 5.14 0.40
C ILE A 56 1.73 5.86 -0.32
N LEU A 57 0.59 6.06 0.36
CA LEU A 57 -0.59 6.66 -0.27
C LEU A 57 -0.56 8.19 -0.28
N ARG A 58 0.31 8.82 0.51
CA ARG A 58 0.37 10.27 0.65
C ARG A 58 0.64 10.95 -0.70
N PRO A 59 -0.21 11.91 -1.10
CA PRO A 59 0.07 12.79 -2.23
C PRO A 59 1.43 13.49 -2.03
N GLY A 60 2.31 13.37 -3.03
CA GLY A 60 3.64 13.99 -3.06
C GLY A 60 4.76 13.13 -2.46
N ALA A 61 4.45 11.96 -1.89
CA ALA A 61 5.47 11.03 -1.37
C ALA A 61 6.34 10.45 -2.49
N HIS A 62 5.75 10.25 -3.66
CA HIS A 62 6.47 9.89 -4.88
C HIS A 62 6.65 11.19 -5.64
N GLY A 63 7.89 11.60 -5.91
CA GLY A 63 8.26 12.90 -6.50
C GLY A 63 7.68 13.21 -7.89
N LEU A 64 6.62 12.49 -8.29
CA LEU A 64 6.02 12.40 -9.61
C LEU A 64 4.47 12.47 -9.56
N CYS A 65 3.80 12.44 -8.38
CA CYS A 65 2.32 12.38 -8.36
C CYS A 65 1.62 13.65 -8.86
N GLY A 66 2.32 14.74 -9.14
CA GLY A 66 1.72 15.98 -9.65
C GLY A 66 0.71 16.65 -8.69
N CYS A 67 0.58 16.15 -7.46
CA CYS A 67 -0.45 16.59 -6.50
C CYS A 67 -0.09 17.93 -5.80
N GLY A 68 0.76 18.76 -6.42
CA GLY A 68 1.30 19.98 -5.81
C GLY A 68 1.88 21.00 -6.79
N ILE A 69 1.49 20.96 -8.07
CA ILE A 69 1.74 22.03 -9.05
C ILE A 69 0.44 22.30 -9.83
#